data_AF-A0A2S7PUI2-F1
#
_entry.id   AF-A0A2S7PUI2-F1
#
_cell.length_a   1.000
_cell.length_b   1.000
_cell.length_c   1.000
_cell.angle_alpha   90.00
_cell.angle_beta   90.00
_cell.angle_gamma   90.00
#
_symmetry.space_group_name_H-M   'P 1'
#
loop_
_entity.id
_entity.type
_entity.pdbx_description
1 polymer ?
#
loop_
_entity_poly.entity_id
_entity_poly.type
_entity_poly.pdbx_seq_one_letter_code
_entity_poly.pdbx_strand_id
1 'polypeptide(L)'
;MGKNTKRVQEFIDGIPDSKLTALPSSAGTIYTTTDFRLDMQGLTSGDPQKHNLQIQINKQTTITSLKKSAPQTVATLLVLKNDAPSAATIKQDLTTNIII
;
A
#
# COMPACT_ATOMS: atom_id res chain seq x y z
N MET A 1 -13.78 -11.57 5.90
CA MET A 1 -13.26 -10.24 5.52
C MET A 1 -14.39 -9.22 5.46
N GLY A 2 -14.21 -8.06 6.09
CA GLY A 2 -15.20 -6.98 6.10
C GLY A 2 -15.35 -6.30 4.73
N LYS A 3 -16.43 -5.53 4.54
CA LYS A 3 -16.68 -4.80 3.28
C LYS A 3 -15.51 -3.87 2.90
N ASN A 4 -14.90 -3.23 3.90
CA ASN A 4 -13.79 -2.32 3.68
C ASN A 4 -12.50 -3.07 3.31
N THR A 5 -12.21 -4.20 3.98
CA THR A 5 -11.07 -5.07 3.66
C THR A 5 -11.11 -5.51 2.20
N LYS A 6 -12.30 -5.88 1.68
CA LYS A 6 -12.47 -6.24 0.27
C LYS A 6 -12.14 -5.09 -0.69
N ARG A 7 -12.54 -3.85 -0.35
CA ARG A 7 -12.21 -2.68 -1.18
C ARG A 7 -10.72 -2.39 -1.22
N VAL A 8 -10.02 -2.59 -0.10
CA VAL A 8 -8.55 -2.47 -0.06
C VAL A 8 -7.90 -3.59 -0.87
N GLN A 9 -8.41 -4.81 -0.79
CA GLN A 9 -7.94 -5.92 -1.61
C GLN A 9 -8.13 -5.65 -3.11
N GLU A 10 -9.31 -5.20 -3.53
CA GLU A 10 -9.58 -4.81 -4.92
C GLU A 10 -8.62 -3.70 -5.39
N PHE A 11 -8.31 -2.73 -4.51
CA PHE A 11 -7.30 -1.72 -4.80
C PHE A 11 -5.92 -2.34 -4.99
N ILE A 12 -5.49 -3.25 -4.11
CA ILE A 12 -4.20 -3.95 -4.17
C ILE A 12 -4.08 -4.75 -5.46
N ASP A 13 -5.11 -5.51 -5.82
CA ASP A 13 -5.16 -6.31 -7.04
C ASP A 13 -5.08 -5.43 -8.29
N GLY A 14 -5.69 -4.24 -8.23
CA GLY A 14 -5.65 -3.23 -9.29
C GLY A 14 -4.33 -2.47 -9.43
N ILE A 15 -3.37 -2.62 -8.51
CA ILE A 15 -2.05 -1.99 -8.65
C ILE A 15 -1.29 -2.68 -9.79
N PRO A 16 -0.81 -1.96 -10.81
CA PRO A 16 -0.01 -2.57 -11.86
C PRO A 16 1.33 -3.04 -11.31
N ASP A 17 1.74 -4.25 -11.70
CA ASP A 17 2.95 -4.90 -11.17
C ASP A 17 4.21 -4.06 -11.41
N SER A 18 4.26 -3.29 -12.50
CA SER A 18 5.33 -2.34 -12.81
C SER A 18 5.56 -1.29 -11.71
N LYS A 19 4.53 -0.95 -10.94
CA LYS A 19 4.63 -0.01 -9.81
C LYS A 19 5.19 -0.65 -8.55
N LEU A 20 5.06 -1.98 -8.43
CA LEU A 20 5.56 -2.74 -7.28
C LEU A 20 7.00 -3.23 -7.52
N THR A 21 7.43 -3.34 -8.78
CA THR A 21 8.81 -3.71 -9.13
C THR A 21 9.72 -2.50 -9.32
N ALA A 22 9.19 -1.35 -9.75
CA ALA A 22 9.95 -0.10 -9.92
C ALA A 22 9.74 0.86 -8.73
N LEU A 23 10.00 0.39 -7.51
CA LEU A 23 9.84 1.20 -6.31
C LEU A 23 10.89 2.33 -6.27
N PRO A 24 10.47 3.59 -6.08
CA PRO A 24 11.41 4.69 -5.92
C PRO A 24 12.19 4.51 -4.61
N SER A 25 13.42 5.04 -4.57
CA SER A 25 14.22 5.09 -3.34
C SER A 25 13.82 6.24 -2.40
N SER A 26 13.04 7.19 -2.90
CA SER A 26 12.59 8.38 -2.19
C SER A 26 11.13 8.23 -1.73
N ALA A 27 10.79 8.88 -0.62
CA ALA A 27 9.41 8.91 -0.16
C ALA A 27 8.50 9.60 -1.19
N GLY A 28 7.31 9.03 -1.43
CA GLY A 28 6.35 9.55 -2.40
C GLY A 28 5.22 8.59 -2.74
N THR A 29 4.21 9.11 -3.43
CA THR A 29 3.05 8.32 -3.87
C THR A 29 3.41 7.47 -5.08
N ILE A 30 3.31 6.15 -4.94
CA ILE A 30 3.60 5.18 -6.00
C ILE A 30 2.38 5.04 -6.92
N TYR A 31 1.21 4.94 -6.31
CA TYR A 31 -0.06 4.72 -7.01
C TYR A 31 -1.20 5.37 -6.23
N THR A 32 -2.14 5.99 -6.94
CA THR A 32 -3.31 6.60 -6.30
C THR A 32 -4.55 6.33 -7.13
N THR A 33 -5.67 6.19 -6.44
CA THR A 33 -7.02 6.10 -6.99
C THR A 33 -7.91 7.11 -6.29
N THR A 34 -9.20 7.12 -6.62
CA THR A 34 -10.19 7.97 -5.96
C THR A 34 -10.28 7.70 -4.46
N ASP A 35 -10.26 6.42 -4.07
CA ASP A 35 -10.51 6.02 -2.68
C ASP A 35 -9.24 5.76 -1.86
N PHE A 36 -8.19 5.24 -2.50
CA PHE A 36 -6.96 4.82 -1.81
C PHE A 36 -5.71 5.32 -2.53
N ARG A 37 -4.61 5.42 -1.79
CA ARG A 37 -3.27 5.64 -2.33
C ARG A 37 -2.26 4.71 -1.69
N LEU A 38 -1.29 4.28 -2.47
CA LEU A 38 -0.09 3.58 -2.07
C LEU A 38 1.05 4.60 -2.01
N ASP A 39 1.56 4.82 -0.81
CA ASP A 39 2.70 5.68 -0.52
C ASP A 39 3.92 4.87 -0.11
N MET A 40 5.09 5.34 -0.52
CA MET A 40 6.40 4.92 -0.02
C MET A 40 6.82 5.94 1.04
N GLN A 41 6.92 5.54 2.31
CA GLN A 41 7.29 6.44 3.43
C GLN A 41 8.82 6.54 3.63
N GLY A 42 9.60 6.10 2.65
CA GLY A 42 11.06 6.06 2.71
C GLY A 42 11.62 4.66 2.97
N LEU A 43 12.95 4.59 2.95
CA LEU A 43 13.70 3.38 3.28
C LEU A 43 13.92 3.31 4.80
N THR A 44 13.82 2.12 5.37
CA THR A 44 14.25 1.89 6.75
C THR A 44 15.77 2.09 6.88
N SER A 45 16.23 2.57 8.03
CA SER A 45 17.66 2.77 8.32
C SER A 45 18.44 1.48 8.59
N GLY A 46 17.76 0.34 8.74
CA GLY A 46 18.41 -0.96 8.96
C GLY A 46 19.11 -1.52 7.72
N ASP A 47 20.05 -2.43 7.94
CA ASP A 47 20.72 -3.23 6.90
C ASP A 47 20.19 -4.68 6.96
N PRO A 48 19.52 -5.20 5.91
CA PRO A 48 19.21 -4.54 4.63
C PRO A 48 18.09 -3.50 4.72
N GLN A 49 18.22 -2.45 3.91
CA GLN A 49 17.20 -1.40 3.79
C GLN A 49 15.89 -1.97 3.21
N LYS A 50 14.76 -1.53 3.75
CA LYS A 50 13.42 -1.94 3.32
C LYS A 50 12.61 -0.72 2.87
N HIS A 51 11.91 -0.83 1.74
CA HIS A 51 10.88 0.10 1.32
C HIS A 51 9.67 -0.02 2.26
N ASN A 52 9.30 1.10 2.89
CA ASN A 52 8.10 1.18 3.72
C ASN A 52 6.89 1.55 2.87
N LEU A 53 6.15 0.55 2.41
CA LEU A 53 4.93 0.71 1.64
C LEU A 53 3.73 0.85 2.58
N GLN A 54 2.92 1.86 2.35
CA GLN A 54 1.71 2.11 3.13
C GLN A 54 0.54 2.41 2.21
N ILE A 55 -0.59 1.75 2.46
CA ILE A 55 -1.85 2.08 1.81
C ILE A 55 -2.63 2.99 2.74
N GLN A 56 -3.02 4.15 2.24
CA GLN A 56 -3.80 5.15 2.97
C GLN A 56 -5.11 5.43 2.25
N ILE A 57 -6.15 5.78 3.02
CA ILE A 57 -7.43 6.23 2.47
C ILE A 57 -7.29 7.70 2.04
N ASN A 58 -7.76 8.01 0.84
CA ASN A 58 -7.84 9.38 0.36
C ASN A 58 -8.99 10.13 1.03
N LYS A 59 -8.78 11.42 1.35
CA LYS A 59 -9.82 12.29 1.95
C LYS A 59 -11.06 12.43 1.07
N GLN A 60 -10.90 12.25 -0.25
CA GLN A 60 -11.96 12.28 -1.24
C GLN A 60 -12.63 10.92 -1.47
N THR A 61 -12.40 9.93 -0.59
CA THR A 61 -13.03 8.62 -0.75
C THR A 61 -14.55 8.74 -0.84
N THR A 62 -15.10 8.01 -1.80
CA THR A 62 -16.52 7.82 -2.03
C THR A 62 -17.14 6.86 -1.02
N ILE A 63 -16.30 6.09 -0.32
CA ILE A 63 -16.73 5.11 0.68
C ILE A 63 -17.03 5.83 1.98
N THR A 64 -18.32 6.03 2.26
CA THR A 64 -18.82 6.76 3.44
C THR A 64 -18.34 6.19 4.78
N SER A 65 -18.14 4.87 4.87
CA SER A 65 -17.57 4.20 6.05
C SER A 65 -16.10 4.55 6.27
N LEU A 66 -15.33 4.67 5.19
CA LEU A 66 -13.89 4.98 5.25
C LEU A 66 -13.61 6.48 5.31
N LYS A 67 -14.56 7.31 4.86
CA LYS A 67 -14.46 8.77 4.96
C LYS A 67 -14.27 9.25 6.40
N LYS A 68 -14.86 8.55 7.38
CA LYS A 68 -14.67 8.83 8.82
C LYS A 68 -13.26 8.49 9.30
N SER A 69 -12.63 7.50 8.68
CA SER A 69 -11.27 7.06 8.97
C SER A 69 -10.24 7.71 8.05
N ALA A 70 -10.62 8.53 7.06
CA ALA A 70 -9.65 9.17 6.17
C ALA A 70 -8.98 10.39 6.85
N PRO A 71 -7.65 10.59 6.74
CA PRO A 71 -6.66 9.81 6.00
C PRO A 71 -5.86 8.84 6.91
N GLN A 72 -6.43 7.69 7.26
CA GLN A 72 -5.74 6.66 8.04
C GLN A 72 -5.06 5.63 7.14
N THR A 73 -3.95 5.08 7.63
CA THR A 73 -3.26 3.94 7.02
C THR A 73 -4.05 2.66 7.26
N VAL A 74 -4.28 1.90 6.19
CA VAL A 74 -5.11 0.69 6.19
C VAL A 74 -4.33 -0.58 5.95
N ALA A 75 -3.12 -0.46 5.39
CA ALA A 75 -2.18 -1.56 5.26
C ALA A 75 -0.74 -1.02 5.26
N THR A 76 0.19 -1.80 5.80
CA THR A 76 1.62 -1.47 5.83
C THR A 76 2.42 -2.70 5.45
N LEU A 77 3.45 -2.52 4.63
CA LEU A 77 4.35 -3.59 4.22
C LEU A 77 5.80 -3.09 4.13
N LEU A 78 6.73 -3.90 4.61
CA LEU A 78 8.16 -3.65 4.47
C LEU A 78 8.72 -4.59 3.41
N VAL A 79 9.17 -4.03 2.28
CA VAL A 79 9.76 -4.79 1.18
C VAL A 79 11.27 -4.60 1.15
N LEU A 80 12.06 -5.67 1.09
CA LEU A 80 13.52 -5.57 0.97
C LEU A 80 13.93 -4.84 -0.32
N LYS A 81 14.87 -3.90 -0.22
CA LYS A 81 15.37 -3.13 -1.38
C LYS A 81 16.19 -3.98 -2.34
N ASN A 82 17.07 -4.82 -1.80
CA ASN A 82 18.02 -5.61 -2.60
C ASN A 82 17.45 -6.96 -3.07
N ASP A 83 16.32 -7.38 -2.50
CA ASP A 83 15.65 -8.65 -2.81
C ASP A 83 14.13 -8.43 -2.74
N ALA A 84 13.63 -7.54 -3.58
CA ALA A 84 12.21 -7.25 -3.65
C ALA A 84 11.48 -8.50 -4.17
N PRO A 85 10.51 -9.05 -3.41
CA PRO A 85 9.76 -10.21 -3.86
C PRO A 85 8.86 -9.82 -5.05
N SER A 86 8.32 -10.83 -5.72
CA SER A 86 7.45 -10.61 -6.88
C SER A 86 6.27 -9.69 -6.55
N ALA A 87 5.77 -8.94 -7.53
CA ALA A 87 4.59 -8.08 -7.36
C ALA A 87 3.39 -8.84 -6.77
N ALA A 88 3.21 -10.11 -7.15
CA ALA A 88 2.18 -10.98 -6.61
C ALA A 88 2.35 -11.24 -5.10
N THR A 89 3.57 -11.51 -4.66
CA THR A 89 3.89 -11.66 -3.22
C THR A 89 3.64 -10.37 -2.46
N ILE A 90 4.07 -9.23 -3.00
CA ILE A 90 3.84 -7.90 -2.39
C ILE A 90 2.32 -7.65 -2.23
N LYS A 91 1.52 -7.96 -3.25
CA LYS A 91 0.05 -7.85 -3.18
C LYS A 91 -0.55 -8.77 -2.12
N GLN A 92 -0.08 -10.01 -2.04
CA GLN A 92 -0.56 -10.97 -1.05
C GLN A 92 -0.21 -10.54 0.38
N ASP A 93 1.01 -10.05 0.59
CA ASP A 93 1.46 -9.56 1.89
C ASP A 93 0.73 -8.27 2.28
N LEU A 94 0.53 -7.34 1.36
CA LEU A 94 -0.30 -6.15 1.58
C LEU A 94 -1.72 -6.53 2.00
N THR A 95 -2.30 -7.54 1.34
CA THR A 95 -3.65 -8.03 1.64
C THR A 95 -3.72 -8.68 3.03
N THR A 96 -2.65 -9.36 3.44
CA THR A 96 -2.54 -9.98 4.76
C THR A 96 -2.37 -8.95 5.87
N ASN A 97 -1.69 -7.84 5.58
CA ASN A 97 -1.42 -6.74 6.52
C ASN A 97 -2.51 -5.65 6.54
N ILE A 98 -3.72 -5.95 6.06
CA ILE A 98 -4.85 -5.00 6.16
C ILE A 98 -5.32 -4.92 7.62
N ILE A 99 -5.40 -3.72 8.17
CA ILE A 99 -5.71 -3.43 9.59
C ILE A 99 -7.06 -2.70 9.79
N ILE A 100 -8.05 -2.92 8.93
CA ILE A 100 -9.36 -2.22 8.94
C ILE A 100 -10.59 -3.11 9.04
#